data_AF-A0A7I8JT99-F1
#
_entry.id   AF-A0A7I8JT99-F1
#
_cell.length_a   1.000
_cell.length_b   1.000
_cell.length_c   1.000
_cell.angle_alpha   90.00
_cell.angle_beta   90.00
_cell.angle_gamma   90.00
#
_symmetry.space_group_name_H-M   'P 1'
#
loop_
_entity.id
_entity.type
_entity.pdbx_description
1 polymer ?
#
loop_
_entity_poly.entity_id
_entity_poly.type
_entity_poly.pdbx_seq_one_letter_code
_entity_poly.pdbx_strand_id
1 'polypeptide(L)'
;MDKASLLGDAIAYITDLQKKLKEVESEREMDQKRRAVECPEIEVQTVRDEVVVTVSCPLETHPVSKVIHVLKEAQMNVVESKLSAGKTWSSIPLWSSPMDPSRW
;
A
#
# COMPACT_ATOMS: atom_id res chain seq x y z
N MET A 1 26.32 -38.71 -2.24
CA MET A 1 26.60 -37.29 -2.54
C MET A 1 27.82 -36.90 -1.75
N ASP A 2 28.83 -36.34 -2.39
CA ASP A 2 30.08 -36.00 -1.69
C ASP A 2 29.85 -34.83 -0.74
N LYS A 3 30.51 -34.86 0.41
CA LYS A 3 30.42 -33.79 1.42
C LYS A 3 30.85 -32.44 0.84
N ALA A 4 31.80 -32.46 -0.10
CA ALA A 4 32.22 -31.29 -0.86
C ALA A 4 31.12 -30.79 -1.82
N SER A 5 30.38 -31.69 -2.49
CA SER A 5 29.25 -31.32 -3.35
C SER A 5 28.12 -30.66 -2.56
N LEU A 6 27.80 -31.18 -1.37
CA LEU A 6 26.77 -30.59 -0.51
C LEU A 6 27.11 -29.16 -0.06
N LEU A 7 28.38 -28.89 0.25
CA LEU A 7 28.84 -27.55 0.60
C LEU A 7 28.78 -26.61 -0.61
N GLY A 8 29.16 -27.10 -1.80
CA GLY A 8 29.04 -26.36 -3.05
C GLY A 8 27.59 -25.95 -3.33
N ASP A 9 26.64 -26.87 -3.16
CA ASP A 9 25.21 -26.62 -3.36
C ASP A 9 24.67 -25.58 -2.37
N ALA A 10 25.06 -25.69 -1.09
CA ALA A 10 24.65 -24.73 -0.06
C ALA A 10 25.16 -23.32 -0.34
N ILE A 11 26.41 -23.18 -0.78
CA ILE A 11 27.01 -21.88 -1.14
C ILE A 11 26.30 -21.28 -2.36
N ALA A 12 26.06 -22.10 -3.40
CA ALA A 12 25.36 -21.66 -4.60
C ALA A 12 23.94 -21.19 -4.26
N TYR A 13 23.23 -21.92 -3.41
CA TYR A 13 21.88 -21.56 -2.96
C TYR A 13 21.85 -20.26 -2.15
N ILE A 14 22.78 -20.08 -1.20
CA ILE A 14 22.88 -18.84 -0.43
C ILE A 14 23.14 -17.64 -1.35
N THR A 15 24.02 -17.79 -2.35
CA THR A 15 24.33 -16.73 -3.31
C THR A 15 23.13 -16.37 -4.18
N ASP A 16 22.37 -17.36 -4.64
CA ASP A 16 21.13 -17.15 -5.41
C ASP A 16 20.08 -16.41 -4.59
N LEU A 17 19.89 -16.80 -3.32
CA LEU A 17 18.99 -16.11 -2.40
C LEU A 17 19.39 -14.66 -2.14
N GLN A 18 20.68 -14.40 -1.91
CA GLN A 18 21.21 -13.05 -1.73
C GLN A 18 21.00 -12.18 -2.98
N LYS A 19 21.18 -12.75 -4.17
CA LYS A 19 20.92 -12.06 -5.44
C LYS A 19 19.45 -11.70 -5.58
N LYS A 20 18.54 -12.64 -5.33
CA LYS A 20 17.09 -12.42 -5.41
C LYS A 20 16.61 -11.38 -4.40
N LEU A 21 17.12 -11.41 -3.17
CA LEU A 21 16.80 -10.39 -2.17
C LEU A 21 17.24 -9.00 -2.66
N LYS A 22 18.45 -8.88 -3.22
CA LYS A 22 18.96 -7.61 -3.75
C LYS A 22 18.16 -7.10 -4.96
N GLU A 23 17.72 -7.99 -5.85
CA GLU A 23 16.85 -7.63 -6.97
C GLU A 23 15.50 -7.10 -6.47
N VAL A 24 14.86 -7.82 -5.54
CA VAL A 24 13.58 -7.40 -4.94
C VAL A 24 13.73 -6.11 -4.13
N GLU A 25 14.82 -5.92 -3.38
CA GLU A 25 15.10 -4.66 -2.68
C GLU A 25 15.35 -3.51 -3.66
N SER A 26 16.06 -3.73 -4.76
CA SER A 26 16.30 -2.69 -5.77
C SER A 26 15.02 -2.28 -6.52
N GLU A 27 14.16 -3.25 -6.86
CA GLU A 27 12.82 -2.98 -7.39
C GLU A 27 11.97 -2.19 -6.39
N ARG A 28 12.04 -2.56 -5.10
CA ARG A 28 11.39 -1.85 -4.01
C ARG A 28 11.97 -0.47 -3.74
N GLU A 29 13.27 -0.22 -3.95
CA GLU A 29 13.88 1.10 -3.82
C GLU A 29 13.41 2.03 -4.95
N MET A 30 13.18 1.52 -6.16
CA MET A 30 12.61 2.32 -7.25
C MET A 30 11.14 2.65 -6.98
N ASP A 31 10.38 1.73 -6.39
CA ASP A 31 9.00 1.96 -5.96
C ASP A 31 8.90 2.79 -4.68
N GLN A 32 9.84 2.66 -3.73
CA GLN A 32 9.94 3.48 -2.53
C GLN A 32 10.43 4.88 -2.86
N LYS A 33 11.30 5.11 -3.84
CA LYS A 33 11.61 6.48 -4.27
C LYS A 33 10.40 7.18 -4.91
N ARG A 34 9.43 6.42 -5.42
CA ARG A 34 8.12 6.91 -5.89
C ARG A 34 7.05 6.97 -4.77
N ARG A 35 7.21 6.22 -3.69
CA ARG A 35 6.29 6.14 -2.53
C ARG A 35 6.84 6.79 -1.25
N ALA A 36 8.05 7.36 -1.27
CA ALA A 36 8.64 8.15 -0.21
C ALA A 36 8.05 9.56 -0.15
N VAL A 37 6.83 9.73 -0.68
CA VAL A 37 5.97 10.82 -0.29
C VAL A 37 5.16 10.31 0.88
N GLU A 38 5.74 10.54 2.06
CA GLU A 38 5.11 10.65 3.37
C GLU A 38 3.87 9.77 3.59
N CYS A 39 4.07 8.73 4.39
CA CYS A 39 2.99 7.94 4.98
C CYS A 39 1.91 8.91 5.51
N PRO A 40 0.64 8.78 5.13
CA PRO A 40 -0.39 9.62 5.70
C PRO A 40 -0.46 9.39 7.21
N GLU A 41 -0.58 10.47 7.98
CA GLU A 41 -0.77 10.37 9.42
C GLU A 41 -2.22 9.94 9.65
N ILE A 42 -2.37 8.78 10.29
CA ILE A 42 -3.67 8.13 10.51
C ILE A 42 -3.95 8.20 12.01
N GLU A 43 -5.01 8.91 12.35
CA GLU A 43 -5.52 9.00 13.72
C GLU A 43 -6.83 8.21 13.81
N VAL A 44 -6.89 7.26 14.75
CA VAL A 44 -8.09 6.45 14.99
C VAL A 44 -8.61 6.79 16.38
N GLN A 45 -9.80 7.38 16.43
CA GLN A 45 -10.50 7.68 17.68
C GLN A 45 -11.74 6.81 17.80
N THR A 46 -11.95 6.26 19.00
CA THR A 46 -13.18 5.52 19.34
C THR A 46 -13.94 6.35 20.36
N VAL A 47 -15.08 6.91 19.96
CA VAL A 47 -15.90 7.77 20.83
C VAL A 47 -17.28 7.15 20.94
N ARG A 48 -17.61 6.68 22.16
CA ARG A 48 -18.85 5.96 22.52
C ARG A 48 -19.01 4.64 21.75
N ASP A 49 -19.57 4.68 20.54
CA ASP A 49 -19.84 3.54 19.64
C ASP A 49 -19.41 3.84 18.18
N GLU A 50 -18.78 4.99 17.93
CA GLU A 50 -18.34 5.42 16.61
C GLU A 50 -16.81 5.35 16.50
N VAL A 51 -16.33 4.81 15.38
CA VAL A 51 -14.91 4.79 15.03
C VAL A 51 -14.66 5.89 13.99
N VAL A 52 -13.96 6.94 14.40
CA VAL A 52 -13.54 8.03 13.50
C VAL A 52 -12.10 7.75 13.07
N VAL A 53 -11.91 7.61 11.76
CA VAL A 53 -10.58 7.47 11.14
C VAL A 53 -10.28 8.75 10.39
N THR A 54 -9.36 9.54 10.93
CA THR A 54 -8.84 10.74 10.28
C THR A 54 -7.56 10.36 9.54
N VAL A 55 -7.47 10.69 8.26
CA VAL A 55 -6.29 10.45 7.43
C VAL A 55 -5.81 11.79 6.91
N SER A 56 -4.66 12.25 7.36
CA SER A 56 -4.00 13.46 6.84
C SER A 56 -2.94 13.04 5.82
N CYS A 57 -3.00 13.63 4.63
CA CYS A 57 -2.04 13.38 3.56
C CYS A 57 -1.46 14.72 3.09
N PRO A 58 -0.18 14.78 2.72
CA PRO A 58 0.35 15.93 2.01
C PRO A 58 -0.44 16.16 0.73
N LEU A 59 -0.66 17.43 0.39
CA LEU A 59 -1.45 17.84 -0.76
C LEU A 59 -0.95 17.17 -2.06
N GLU A 60 0.35 16.92 -2.19
CA GLU A 60 1.00 16.39 -3.39
C GLU A 60 0.65 14.93 -3.69
N THR A 61 0.40 14.15 -2.64
CA THR A 61 0.01 12.73 -2.73
C THR A 61 -1.51 12.56 -2.73
N HIS A 62 -2.26 13.62 -2.47
CA HIS A 62 -3.71 13.54 -2.40
C HIS A 62 -4.30 13.18 -3.79
N PRO A 63 -5.33 12.30 -3.88
CA PRO A 63 -5.90 11.88 -5.17
C PRO A 63 -6.43 13.04 -6.03
N VAL A 64 -6.69 14.22 -5.44
CA VAL A 64 -7.07 15.44 -6.17
C VAL A 64 -5.96 16.50 -6.28
N SER A 65 -4.71 16.16 -5.94
CA SER A 65 -3.56 17.07 -5.95
C SER A 65 -3.39 17.80 -7.28
N LYS A 66 -3.54 17.08 -8.40
CA LYS A 66 -3.45 17.61 -9.76
C LYS A 66 -4.46 18.72 -10.02
N VAL A 67 -5.70 18.53 -9.57
CA VAL A 67 -6.76 19.54 -9.75
C VAL A 67 -6.42 20.78 -8.94
N ILE A 68 -5.96 20.61 -7.70
CA ILE A 68 -5.60 21.73 -6.81
C ILE A 68 -4.39 22.49 -7.37
N HIS A 69 -3.40 21.80 -7.92
CA HIS A 69 -2.25 22.42 -8.57
C HIS A 69 -2.66 23.27 -9.78
N VAL A 70 -3.51 22.74 -10.67
CA VAL A 70 -4.01 23.49 -11.84
C VAL A 70 -4.77 24.74 -11.42
N LEU A 71 -5.61 24.66 -10.38
CA LEU A 71 -6.36 25.81 -9.87
C LEU A 71 -5.41 26.90 -9.32
N LYS A 72 -4.35 26.48 -8.61
CA LYS A 72 -3.32 27.37 -8.08
C LYS A 72 -2.52 28.04 -9.21
N GLU A 73 -2.13 27.29 -10.24
CA GLU A 73 -1.44 27.82 -11.42
C GLU A 73 -2.29 28.82 -12.20
N ALA A 74 -3.61 28.60 -12.24
CA ALA A 74 -4.57 29.51 -12.85
C ALA A 74 -4.88 30.76 -12.02
N GLN A 75 -4.20 30.97 -10.88
CA GLN A 75 -4.43 32.09 -9.94
C GLN A 75 -5.87 32.19 -9.44
N MET A 76 -6.56 31.05 -9.32
CA MET A 76 -7.94 31.01 -8.82
C MET A 76 -7.96 30.87 -7.29
N ASN A 77 -8.75 31.72 -6.63
CA ASN A 77 -8.98 31.62 -5.20
C ASN A 77 -10.15 30.64 -4.92
N VAL A 78 -9.84 29.49 -4.32
CA VAL A 78 -10.84 28.48 -3.98
C VAL A 78 -11.40 28.78 -2.60
N VAL A 79 -12.63 29.29 -2.54
CA VAL A 79 -13.31 29.64 -1.28
C VAL A 79 -13.81 28.39 -0.54
N GLU A 80 -14.37 27.43 -1.27
CA GLU A 80 -14.82 26.15 -0.71
C GLU A 80 -14.73 25.07 -1.81
N SER A 81 -14.26 23.86 -1.46
CA SER A 81 -14.23 22.71 -2.37
C SER A 81 -14.67 21.47 -1.61
N LYS A 82 -15.75 20.82 -2.08
CA LYS A 82 -16.34 19.64 -1.46
C LYS A 82 -16.18 18.44 -2.37
N LEU A 83 -15.40 17.45 -1.92
CA LEU A 83 -15.19 16.19 -2.63
C LEU A 83 -15.93 15.07 -1.90
N SER A 84 -16.69 14.26 -2.64
CA SER A 84 -17.32 13.05 -2.13
C SER A 84 -16.97 11.87 -3.03
N ALA A 85 -16.44 10.80 -2.46
CA ALA A 85 -16.16 9.56 -3.17
C ALA A 85 -17.34 8.58 -2.97
N GLY A 86 -17.97 8.16 -4.06
CA GLY A 86 -19.02 7.13 -4.04
C GLY A 86 -18.41 5.73 -3.92
N LYS A 87 -18.97 4.89 -3.05
CA LYS A 87 -18.55 3.49 -2.88
C LYS A 87 -18.99 2.65 -4.08
N THR A 88 -18.07 2.17 -4.90
CA THR A 88 -18.33 1.03 -5.81
C THR A 88 -17.88 -0.25 -5.13
N TRP A 89 -18.70 -0.76 -4.20
CA TRP A 89 -18.53 -2.11 -3.67
C TRP A 89 -19.04 -3.12 -4.70
N SER A 90 -18.19 -3.50 -5.63
CA SER A 90 -18.44 -4.68 -6.46
C SER A 90 -17.14 -5.46 -6.61
N SER A 91 -16.79 -6.20 -5.55
CA SER A 91 -16.10 -7.49 -5.60
C SER A 91 -15.94 -8.00 -4.17
N ILE A 92 -17.00 -8.59 -3.62
CA ILE A 92 -16.85 -9.52 -2.51
C ILE A 92 -16.24 -10.79 -3.13
N PRO A 93 -15.04 -11.23 -2.74
CA PRO A 93 -14.46 -12.45 -3.29
C PRO A 93 -15.27 -13.67 -2.81
N LEU A 94 -15.60 -14.56 -3.76
CA LEU A 94 -16.49 -15.72 -3.64
C LEU A 94 -16.09 -16.76 -2.55
N TRP A 95 -14.94 -16.60 -1.87
CA TRP A 95 -14.43 -17.57 -0.91
C TRP A 95 -14.90 -17.37 0.55
N SER A 96 -15.60 -16.27 0.86
CA SER A 96 -16.28 -16.12 2.15
C SER A 96 -17.62 -16.88 2.18
N SER A 97 -17.58 -18.19 1.97
CA SER A 97 -18.68 -19.08 2.38
C SER A 97 -18.38 -19.62 3.77
N PRO A 98 -19.26 -19.43 4.76
CA PRO A 98 -19.11 -20.05 6.07
C PRO A 98 -19.07 -21.58 5.92
N MET A 99 -18.06 -22.21 6.53
CA MET A 99 -17.96 -23.67 6.65
C MET A 99 -19.22 -24.21 7.33
N ASP A 100 -19.94 -25.14 6.66
CA ASP A 100 -21.08 -25.84 7.23
C ASP A 100 -20.62 -26.82 8.33
N PRO A 101 -21.04 -26.65 9.60
CA PRO A 101 -20.59 -27.52 10.69
C PRO A 101 -21.25 -28.91 10.69
N SER A 102 -22.13 -29.23 9.75
CA SER A 102 -22.97 -30.44 9.77
C SER A 102 -22.39 -31.61 8.97
N ARG A 103 -21.11 -31.54 8.58
CA ARG A 103 -20.39 -32.63 7.93
C ARG A 103 -19.20 -33.08 8.79
N TRP A 104 -19.51 -33.65 9.95
CA TRP A 104 -18.64 -34.55 10.71
C TRP A 104 -19.44 -35.79 11.07
#